data_AF-A0A1I1ZW11-F1
#
_entry.id   AF-A0A1I1ZW11-F1
#
_cell.length_a   1.000
_cell.length_b   1.000
_cell.length_c   1.000
_cell.angle_alpha   90.00
_cell.angle_beta   90.00
_cell.angle_gamma   90.00
#
_symmetry.space_group_name_H-M   'P 1'
#
loop_
_entity.id
_entity.type
_entity.pdbx_description
1 polymer ?
#
loop_
_entity_poly.entity_id
_entity_poly.type
_entity_poly.pdbx_seq_one_letter_code
_entity_poly.pdbx_strand_id
1 'polypeptide(L)'
;NKTAIDKNIKDIASNKTAIDKNANNISSLGTKVTANETALAKKADKANTLKGYGIEDAYTKEETDTLLNKKADKTALAEVKATADSNKEALAALGDVKELAKDTETIKKIVDDVESVVEEQNGVVADAEVKAEAKELVKGGTVYEYLNKEALSLGEKSNKIAVGKGSEAAGTQSIAIGFGNKVSGANSGAIGDPNDVSGEGSYAIGNNNTISGGNTFVLGSNVTADVDDAVVLGNKSTAESGAVSVGSDGSERQIKHVADGKDDTDAATVGQMNRAIEDAVGTNMVNMSNSINKLDSRINKVGAGAAALAALHPIDTDDKFTMGLGYGNYRSAHSAAIGMFYRPTEKIMLSVGGAIGNGENMINAGISFAMDKGKGFGTSKAAMARKIAAQDEEIAALKEAHAKENAENKAEIQALKEALARLEAKIGK
;
A
#
# COMPACT_ATOMS: atom_id res chain seq x y z
N ASN A 1 -28.15 40.06 40.19
CA ASN A 1 -28.02 41.52 40.39
C ASN A 1 -29.19 42.35 39.82
N LYS A 2 -29.66 42.14 38.57
CA LYS A 2 -30.77 42.92 37.97
C LYS A 2 -32.05 42.99 38.82
N THR A 3 -32.54 41.87 39.34
CA THR A 3 -33.74 41.83 40.21
C THR A 3 -33.62 42.64 41.50
N ALA A 4 -32.42 42.66 42.11
CA ALA A 4 -32.17 43.45 43.31
C ALA A 4 -32.13 44.96 43.00
N ILE A 5 -31.57 45.32 41.84
CA ILE A 5 -31.55 46.69 41.33
C ILE A 5 -32.99 47.16 41.04
N ASP A 6 -33.79 46.38 40.31
CA ASP A 6 -35.18 46.73 39.99
C ASP A 6 -36.05 46.93 41.25
N LYS A 7 -35.83 46.10 42.27
CA LYS A 7 -36.50 46.23 43.56
C LYS A 7 -36.11 47.55 44.24
N ASN A 8 -34.82 47.85 44.31
CA ASN A 8 -34.34 49.09 44.89
C ASN A 8 -34.87 50.32 44.14
N ILE A 9 -34.99 50.27 42.81
CA ILE A 9 -35.60 51.35 42.01
C ILE A 9 -37.06 51.59 42.40
N LYS A 10 -37.86 50.52 42.53
CA LYS A 10 -39.26 50.62 42.94
C LYS A 10 -39.41 51.14 44.37
N ASP A 11 -38.54 50.70 45.27
CA ASP A 11 -38.54 51.13 46.67
C ASP A 11 -38.16 52.62 46.76
N ILE A 12 -37.16 53.08 46.00
CA ILE A 12 -36.77 54.50 45.89
C ILE A 12 -37.92 55.35 45.32
N ALA A 13 -38.59 54.89 44.25
CA ALA A 13 -39.71 55.61 43.66
C ALA A 13 -40.89 55.73 44.64
N SER A 14 -41.19 54.66 45.37
CA SER A 14 -42.25 54.64 46.39
C SER A 14 -41.93 55.59 47.56
N ASN A 15 -40.68 55.58 48.02
CA ASN A 15 -40.20 56.49 49.04
C ASN A 15 -40.30 57.95 48.59
N LYS A 16 -39.96 58.26 47.33
CA LYS A 16 -40.12 59.59 46.75
C LYS A 16 -41.59 60.07 46.79
N THR A 17 -42.54 59.23 46.40
CA THR A 17 -43.97 59.58 46.47
C THR A 17 -44.42 59.86 47.90
N ALA A 18 -43.96 59.07 48.88
CA ALA A 18 -44.27 59.28 50.30
C ALA A 18 -43.70 60.61 50.82
N ILE A 19 -42.46 60.94 50.44
CA ILE A 19 -41.80 62.22 50.78
C ILE A 19 -42.57 63.40 50.19
N ASP A 20 -42.96 63.35 48.92
CA ASP A 20 -43.71 64.43 48.26
C ASP A 20 -45.08 64.65 48.96
N LYS A 21 -45.76 63.58 49.38
CA LYS A 21 -47.02 63.66 50.15
C LYS A 21 -46.82 64.31 51.51
N ASN A 22 -45.77 63.93 52.23
CA ASN A 22 -45.46 64.51 53.54
C ASN A 22 -45.10 66.00 53.43
N ALA A 23 -44.34 66.40 52.41
CA ALA A 23 -44.04 67.80 52.14
C ALA A 23 -45.31 68.64 51.93
N ASN A 24 -46.29 68.13 51.17
CA ASN A 24 -47.56 68.79 50.95
C ASN A 24 -48.39 68.92 52.25
N ASN A 25 -48.41 67.88 53.08
CA ASN A 25 -49.10 67.91 54.38
C ASN A 25 -48.50 68.96 55.32
N ILE A 26 -47.17 69.05 55.39
CA ILE A 26 -46.46 70.06 56.20
C ILE A 26 -46.79 71.48 55.72
N SER A 27 -46.79 71.72 54.41
CA SER A 27 -47.19 73.01 53.84
C SER A 27 -48.65 73.38 54.19
N SER A 28 -49.56 72.41 54.13
CA SER A 28 -50.96 72.59 54.55
C SER A 28 -51.11 72.88 56.05
N LEU A 29 -50.32 72.22 56.91
CA LEU A 29 -50.28 72.51 58.34
C LEU A 29 -49.76 73.93 58.60
N GLY A 30 -48.70 74.35 57.92
CA GLY A 30 -48.15 75.70 58.01
C GLY A 30 -49.19 76.77 57.70
N THR A 31 -49.93 76.62 56.59
CA THR A 31 -51.00 77.56 56.23
C THR A 31 -52.13 77.61 57.26
N LYS A 32 -52.51 76.47 57.86
CA LYS A 32 -53.50 76.42 58.94
C LYS A 32 -53.01 77.10 60.22
N VAL A 33 -51.74 76.95 60.58
CA VAL A 33 -51.13 77.64 61.72
C VAL A 33 -51.19 79.15 61.51
N THR A 34 -50.77 79.65 60.34
CA THR A 34 -50.83 81.09 60.02
C THR A 34 -52.27 81.64 60.00
N ALA A 35 -53.22 80.84 59.51
CA ALA A 35 -54.64 81.20 59.56
C ALA A 35 -55.15 81.31 61.00
N ASN A 36 -54.75 80.38 61.88
CA ASN A 36 -55.09 80.41 63.30
C ASN A 36 -54.45 81.60 64.02
N GLU A 37 -53.18 81.92 63.73
CA GLU A 37 -52.51 83.13 64.26
C GLU A 37 -53.26 84.40 63.86
N THR A 38 -53.65 84.51 62.59
CA THR A 38 -54.41 85.66 62.07
C THR A 38 -55.78 85.77 62.74
N ALA A 39 -56.46 84.64 62.98
CA ALA A 39 -57.75 84.61 63.67
C ALA A 39 -57.62 84.99 65.16
N LEU A 40 -56.52 84.58 65.81
CA LEU A 40 -56.20 84.98 67.18
C LEU A 40 -55.98 86.49 67.28
N ALA A 41 -55.16 87.06 66.38
CA ALA A 41 -54.90 88.49 66.32
C ALA A 41 -56.19 89.31 66.15
N LYS A 42 -57.07 88.90 65.23
CA LYS A 42 -58.38 89.55 65.03
C LYS A 42 -59.29 89.47 66.26
N LYS A 43 -59.23 88.39 67.05
CA LYS A 43 -59.97 88.28 68.31
C LYS A 43 -59.37 89.19 69.40
N ALA A 44 -58.05 89.31 69.46
CA ALA A 44 -57.37 90.26 70.35
C ALA A 44 -57.72 91.71 69.99
N ASP A 45 -57.78 92.05 68.70
CA ASP A 45 -58.19 93.39 68.23
C ASP A 45 -59.66 93.71 68.55
N LYS A 46 -60.55 92.71 68.49
CA LYS A 46 -61.96 92.85 68.92
C LYS A 46 -62.12 93.09 70.43
N ALA A 47 -61.19 92.59 71.25
CA ALA A 47 -61.16 92.89 72.68
C ALA A 47 -60.74 94.35 72.95
N ASN A 48 -59.88 94.94 72.12
CA ASN A 48 -59.50 96.35 72.23
C ASN A 48 -60.66 97.33 71.91
N THR A 49 -61.57 96.98 71.00
CA THR A 49 -62.69 97.86 70.62
C THR A 49 -63.85 97.87 71.62
N LEU A 50 -64.06 96.79 72.37
CA LEU A 50 -65.08 96.72 73.44
C LEU A 50 -64.73 97.62 74.65
N LYS A 51 -63.45 97.89 74.89
CA LYS A 51 -62.98 98.84 75.92
C LYS A 51 -63.38 100.29 75.63
N GLY A 52 -63.65 100.63 74.36
CA GLY A 52 -64.10 101.97 73.95
C GLY A 52 -65.60 102.23 74.16
N TYR A 53 -66.40 101.21 74.46
CA TYR A 53 -67.85 101.29 74.62
C TYR A 53 -68.33 101.18 76.09
N GLY A 54 -67.44 101.19 77.08
CA GLY A 54 -67.81 101.30 78.50
C GLY A 54 -68.39 100.03 79.14
N ILE A 55 -68.15 98.85 78.58
CA ILE A 55 -68.53 97.56 79.21
C ILE A 55 -67.37 97.10 80.11
N GLU A 56 -67.54 97.19 81.43
CA GLU A 56 -66.51 96.86 82.44
C GLU A 56 -66.40 95.35 82.78
N ASP A 57 -67.41 94.53 82.43
CA ASP A 57 -67.41 93.07 82.69
C ASP A 57 -66.87 92.22 81.52
N ALA A 58 -66.21 92.85 80.54
CA ALA A 58 -65.47 92.13 79.51
C ALA A 58 -64.03 91.88 80.01
N TYR A 59 -63.59 90.61 80.00
CA TYR A 59 -62.23 90.20 80.37
C TYR A 59 -61.19 91.23 79.93
N THR A 60 -60.39 91.72 80.88
CA THR A 60 -59.31 92.66 80.59
C THR A 60 -58.31 92.05 79.61
N LYS A 61 -57.49 92.89 78.94
CA LYS A 61 -56.43 92.40 78.05
C LYS A 61 -55.51 91.40 78.77
N GLU A 62 -55.22 91.64 80.05
CA GLU A 62 -54.43 90.73 80.89
C GLU A 62 -55.14 89.40 81.18
N GLU A 63 -56.44 89.41 81.48
CA GLU A 63 -57.18 88.16 81.73
C GLU A 63 -57.45 87.37 80.44
N THR A 64 -57.66 88.08 79.33
CA THR A 64 -57.77 87.47 77.99
C THR A 64 -56.43 86.88 77.57
N ASP A 65 -55.33 87.62 77.74
CA ASP A 65 -53.97 87.13 77.49
C ASP A 65 -53.65 85.94 78.41
N THR A 66 -54.09 85.95 79.67
CA THR A 66 -53.89 84.84 80.62
C THR A 66 -54.69 83.60 80.24
N LEU A 67 -55.98 83.71 79.92
CA LEU A 67 -56.80 82.57 79.47
C LEU A 67 -56.39 82.04 78.10
N LEU A 68 -55.94 82.91 77.19
CA LEU A 68 -55.45 82.55 75.88
C LEU A 68 -54.06 81.88 75.96
N ASN A 69 -53.17 82.35 76.83
CA ASN A 69 -51.89 81.70 77.13
C ASN A 69 -52.05 80.38 77.91
N LYS A 70 -53.14 80.20 78.66
CA LYS A 70 -53.46 78.94 79.38
C LYS A 70 -54.11 77.88 78.46
N LYS A 71 -54.70 78.31 77.33
CA LYS A 71 -55.44 77.45 76.39
C LYS A 71 -54.70 77.22 75.07
N ALA A 72 -53.81 78.13 74.68
CA ALA A 72 -52.84 77.95 73.61
C ALA A 72 -51.47 77.76 74.27
N ASP A 73 -51.02 76.51 74.34
CA ASP A 73 -49.67 76.17 74.77
C ASP A 73 -48.67 76.71 73.74
N LYS A 74 -48.22 77.95 73.94
CA LYS A 74 -47.28 78.64 73.05
C LYS A 74 -45.94 77.90 72.96
N THR A 75 -45.60 77.13 73.98
CA THR A 75 -44.43 76.26 74.01
C THR A 75 -44.62 75.12 73.01
N ALA A 76 -45.76 74.43 73.03
CA ALA A 76 -46.09 73.40 72.05
C ALA A 76 -46.18 73.94 70.62
N LEU A 77 -46.69 75.15 70.41
CA LEU A 77 -46.74 75.76 69.07
C LEU A 77 -45.34 76.14 68.57
N ALA A 78 -44.46 76.63 69.45
CA ALA A 78 -43.06 76.91 69.11
C ALA A 78 -42.28 75.61 68.82
N GLU A 79 -42.53 74.53 69.56
CA GLU A 79 -41.96 73.20 69.29
C GLU A 79 -42.45 72.62 67.96
N VAL A 80 -43.74 72.77 67.64
CA VAL A 80 -44.31 72.37 66.35
C VAL A 80 -43.68 73.19 65.21
N LYS A 81 -43.45 74.49 65.42
CA LYS A 81 -42.77 75.35 64.45
C LYS A 81 -41.31 74.96 64.26
N ALA A 82 -40.58 74.72 65.34
CA ALA A 82 -39.19 74.26 65.30
C ALA A 82 -39.07 72.89 64.59
N THR A 83 -40.02 71.99 64.86
CA THR A 83 -40.12 70.69 64.18
C THR A 83 -40.44 70.84 62.69
N ALA A 84 -41.32 71.79 62.32
CA ALA A 84 -41.65 72.07 60.93
C ALA A 84 -40.47 72.72 60.16
N ASP A 85 -39.75 73.64 60.79
CA ASP A 85 -38.57 74.29 60.23
C ASP A 85 -37.41 73.27 60.06
N SER A 86 -37.16 72.42 61.06
CA SER A 86 -36.18 71.32 60.98
C SER A 86 -36.51 70.29 59.89
N ASN A 87 -37.80 69.93 59.75
CA ASN A 87 -38.24 69.04 58.67
C ASN A 87 -38.11 69.69 57.29
N LYS A 88 -38.26 71.02 57.19
CA LYS A 88 -38.04 71.77 55.94
C LYS A 88 -36.57 71.78 55.54
N GLU A 89 -35.66 71.92 56.50
CA GLU A 89 -34.21 71.78 56.27
C GLU A 89 -33.83 70.35 55.88
N ALA A 90 -34.39 69.33 56.56
CA ALA A 90 -34.19 67.92 56.19
C ALA A 90 -34.71 67.59 54.78
N LEU A 91 -35.81 68.24 54.34
CA LEU A 91 -36.34 68.10 52.99
C LEU A 91 -35.46 68.78 51.94
N ALA A 92 -34.81 69.90 52.28
CA ALA A 92 -33.83 70.57 51.42
C ALA A 92 -32.55 69.75 51.28
N ALA A 93 -32.10 69.09 52.36
CA ALA A 93 -30.99 68.13 52.35
C ALA A 93 -31.29 66.86 51.54
N LEU A 94 -32.57 66.56 51.25
CA LEU A 94 -32.98 65.47 50.37
C LEU A 94 -32.84 65.78 48.86
N GLY A 95 -32.30 66.95 48.50
CA GLY A 95 -31.93 67.30 47.12
C GLY A 95 -31.04 66.22 46.47
N ASP A 96 -30.13 65.64 47.24
CA ASP A 96 -29.20 64.58 46.82
C ASP A 96 -29.93 63.29 46.40
N VAL A 97 -31.12 63.02 46.95
CA VAL A 97 -31.93 61.84 46.59
C VAL A 97 -32.62 62.01 45.22
N LYS A 98 -32.94 63.26 44.82
CA LYS A 98 -33.44 63.54 43.46
C LYS A 98 -32.32 63.42 42.41
N GLU A 99 -31.08 63.68 42.80
CA GLU A 99 -29.90 63.53 41.95
C GLU A 99 -29.53 62.04 41.78
N LEU A 100 -29.57 61.25 42.86
CA LEU A 100 -29.45 59.77 42.81
C LEU A 100 -30.51 59.10 41.92
N ALA A 101 -31.72 59.67 41.84
CA ALA A 101 -32.77 59.17 40.94
C ALA A 101 -32.44 59.40 39.46
N LYS A 102 -31.73 60.49 39.12
CA LYS A 102 -31.22 60.72 37.74
C LYS A 102 -30.06 59.77 37.41
N ASP A 103 -29.19 59.49 38.37
CA ASP A 103 -28.12 58.50 38.20
C ASP A 103 -28.69 57.10 37.97
N THR A 104 -29.80 56.78 38.62
CA THR A 104 -30.53 55.52 38.42
C THR A 104 -31.09 55.38 37.00
N GLU A 105 -31.65 56.45 36.45
CA GLU A 105 -32.16 56.49 35.07
C GLU A 105 -31.02 56.40 34.04
N THR A 106 -29.87 57.01 34.36
CA THR A 106 -28.63 56.94 33.56
C THR A 106 -28.01 55.54 33.60
N ILE A 107 -27.98 54.89 34.77
CA ILE A 107 -27.53 53.49 34.93
C ILE A 107 -28.43 52.55 34.17
N LYS A 108 -29.76 52.76 34.19
CA LYS A 108 -30.70 51.97 33.40
C LYS A 108 -30.39 52.07 31.91
N LYS A 109 -30.13 53.29 31.43
CA LYS A 109 -29.72 53.52 30.03
C LYS A 109 -28.38 52.85 29.70
N ILE A 110 -27.38 52.92 30.58
CA ILE A 110 -26.08 52.22 30.39
C ILE A 110 -26.28 50.70 30.34
N VAL A 111 -27.15 50.14 31.19
CA VAL A 111 -27.46 48.70 31.18
C VAL A 111 -28.13 48.32 29.86
N ASP A 112 -29.11 49.11 29.40
CA ASP A 112 -29.81 48.87 28.13
C ASP A 112 -28.83 49.02 26.93
N ASP A 113 -27.93 50.01 26.95
CA ASP A 113 -26.91 50.23 25.91
C ASP A 113 -25.86 49.10 25.90
N VAL A 114 -25.42 48.60 27.07
CA VAL A 114 -24.51 47.45 27.18
C VAL A 114 -25.19 46.17 26.68
N GLU A 115 -26.47 45.97 27.00
CA GLU A 115 -27.26 44.83 26.51
C GLU A 115 -27.38 44.88 24.97
N SER A 116 -27.63 46.07 24.40
CA SER A 116 -27.64 46.28 22.94
C SER A 116 -26.29 46.05 22.28
N VAL A 117 -25.17 46.52 22.85
CA VAL A 117 -23.82 46.32 22.28
C VAL A 117 -23.42 44.85 22.34
N VAL A 118 -23.79 44.13 23.40
CA VAL A 118 -23.56 42.69 23.52
C VAL A 118 -24.40 41.92 22.49
N GLU A 119 -25.64 42.33 22.25
CA GLU A 119 -26.48 41.74 21.19
C GLU A 119 -25.92 42.02 19.79
N GLU A 120 -25.37 43.22 19.53
CA GLU A 120 -24.79 43.58 18.25
C GLU A 120 -23.45 42.87 17.99
N GLN A 121 -22.60 42.71 19.02
CA GLN A 121 -21.35 41.95 18.91
C GLN A 121 -21.57 40.42 18.79
N ASN A 122 -22.64 39.88 19.38
CA ASN A 122 -22.99 38.46 19.29
C ASN A 122 -23.95 38.13 18.13
N GLY A 123 -24.42 39.13 17.38
CA GLY A 123 -25.59 39.04 16.50
C GLY A 123 -25.32 38.85 15.01
N VAL A 124 -24.10 38.51 14.57
CA VAL A 124 -23.89 38.09 13.18
C VAL A 124 -23.95 36.57 13.10
N VAL A 125 -25.16 36.05 12.94
CA VAL A 125 -25.61 34.91 12.09
C VAL A 125 -26.74 34.12 12.78
N ALA A 126 -27.88 34.03 12.08
CA ALA A 126 -28.94 33.01 12.13
C ALA A 126 -30.32 33.32 12.77
N ASP A 127 -31.29 32.62 12.19
CA ASP A 127 -32.74 32.79 12.06
C ASP A 127 -33.55 32.71 13.38
N ALA A 128 -34.84 33.02 13.31
CA ALA A 128 -35.80 33.14 14.41
C ALA A 128 -35.91 31.91 15.34
N GLU A 129 -35.47 30.73 14.90
CA GLU A 129 -35.43 29.50 15.70
C GLU A 129 -34.28 29.51 16.74
N VAL A 130 -33.18 30.24 16.46
CA VAL A 130 -31.99 30.37 17.34
C VAL A 130 -32.22 31.36 18.50
N LYS A 131 -33.24 32.23 18.39
CA LYS A 131 -33.55 33.25 19.42
C LYS A 131 -34.08 32.66 20.73
N ALA A 132 -34.67 31.46 20.71
CA ALA A 132 -35.14 30.79 21.93
C ALA A 132 -33.96 30.18 22.73
N GLU A 133 -32.90 29.76 22.04
CA GLU A 133 -31.73 29.07 22.61
C GLU A 133 -30.62 30.04 23.06
N ALA A 134 -30.56 31.24 22.48
CA ALA A 134 -29.67 32.32 22.91
C ALA A 134 -29.86 32.75 24.38
N LYS A 135 -31.03 32.48 24.96
CA LYS A 135 -31.33 32.78 26.37
C LYS A 135 -30.73 31.78 27.36
N GLU A 136 -30.33 30.59 26.91
CA GLU A 136 -29.57 29.62 27.71
C GLU A 136 -28.06 29.82 27.62
N LEU A 137 -27.54 30.32 26.49
CA LEU A 137 -26.12 30.68 26.30
C LEU A 137 -25.60 31.70 27.35
N VAL A 138 -26.47 32.60 27.82
CA VAL A 138 -26.13 33.61 28.84
C VAL A 138 -26.15 33.04 30.27
N LYS A 139 -26.65 31.80 30.48
CA LYS A 139 -26.82 31.20 31.81
C LYS A 139 -25.68 30.29 32.28
N GLY A 140 -24.54 30.30 31.58
CA GLY A 140 -23.31 29.72 32.12
C GLY A 140 -23.20 28.20 32.04
N GLY A 141 -23.93 27.55 31.12
CA GLY A 141 -23.45 26.28 30.56
C GLY A 141 -22.18 26.61 29.78
N THR A 142 -21.04 26.11 30.24
CA THR A 142 -19.75 26.43 29.61
C THR A 142 -19.84 26.17 28.10
N VAL A 143 -19.23 27.01 27.27
CA VAL A 143 -19.05 26.76 25.81
C VAL A 143 -18.54 25.32 25.54
N TYR A 144 -17.85 24.75 26.53
CA TYR A 144 -17.43 23.35 26.62
C TYR A 144 -18.58 22.32 26.50
N GLU A 145 -19.74 22.54 27.13
CA GLU A 145 -20.89 21.61 27.08
C GLU A 145 -21.59 21.62 25.72
N TYR A 146 -21.62 22.77 25.02
CA TYR A 146 -22.18 22.89 23.68
C TYR A 146 -21.25 22.28 22.61
N LEU A 147 -19.92 22.44 22.77
CA LEU A 147 -18.93 21.78 21.91
C LEU A 147 -18.85 20.26 22.17
N ASN A 148 -19.06 19.81 23.40
CA ASN A 148 -18.99 18.38 23.76
C ASN A 148 -20.29 17.59 23.53
N LYS A 149 -21.41 18.23 23.18
CA LYS A 149 -22.68 17.50 23.01
C LYS A 149 -22.72 16.63 21.74
N GLU A 150 -21.96 17.00 20.70
CA GLU A 150 -21.88 16.24 19.44
C GLU A 150 -20.46 15.87 18.98
N ALA A 151 -19.40 16.50 19.51
CA ALA A 151 -18.04 16.36 18.96
C ALA A 151 -16.97 15.88 19.94
N LEU A 152 -17.29 15.58 21.21
CA LEU A 152 -16.29 15.10 22.16
C LEU A 152 -16.92 14.34 23.35
N SER A 153 -17.05 13.02 23.24
CA SER A 153 -17.36 12.15 24.38
C SER A 153 -16.07 11.89 25.17
N LEU A 154 -15.77 12.72 26.17
CA LEU A 154 -14.72 12.49 27.16
C LEU A 154 -15.32 12.55 28.55
N GLY A 155 -15.64 11.39 29.12
CA GLY A 155 -16.03 11.24 30.51
C GLY A 155 -15.28 10.07 31.14
N GLU A 156 -15.08 10.10 32.45
CA GLU A 156 -14.34 9.03 33.18
C GLU A 156 -14.98 7.63 33.08
N LYS A 157 -16.16 7.51 32.45
CA LYS A 157 -16.87 6.26 32.16
C LYS A 157 -17.15 6.05 30.66
N SER A 158 -16.70 6.94 29.78
CA SER A 158 -16.90 6.79 28.34
C SER A 158 -15.79 5.89 27.78
N ASN A 159 -16.10 4.61 27.62
CA ASN A 159 -15.29 3.68 26.82
C ASN A 159 -15.43 3.99 25.31
N LYS A 160 -15.69 5.22 24.89
CA LYS A 160 -16.03 5.58 23.52
C LYS A 160 -15.53 6.98 23.24
N ILE A 161 -14.93 7.20 22.08
CA ILE A 161 -14.41 8.50 21.65
C ILE A 161 -15.05 8.83 20.31
N ALA A 162 -15.88 9.87 20.25
CA ALA A 162 -16.39 10.40 18.99
C ALA A 162 -15.94 11.86 18.87
N VAL A 163 -15.21 12.18 17.80
CA VAL A 163 -14.67 13.51 17.51
C VAL A 163 -15.02 13.94 16.10
N GLY A 164 -15.66 15.10 15.98
CA GLY A 164 -16.02 15.73 14.71
C GLY A 164 -17.45 15.45 14.25
N LYS A 165 -17.96 16.33 13.36
CA LYS A 165 -19.38 16.40 13.01
C LYS A 165 -19.87 15.10 12.39
N GLY A 166 -20.96 14.55 12.95
CA GLY A 166 -21.59 13.33 12.46
C GLY A 166 -20.79 12.04 12.72
N SER A 167 -19.66 12.10 13.42
CA SER A 167 -18.95 10.88 13.83
C SER A 167 -19.67 10.22 15.00
N GLU A 168 -19.87 8.91 14.91
CA GLU A 168 -20.59 8.08 15.87
C GLU A 168 -19.72 6.90 16.31
N ALA A 169 -19.29 6.93 17.57
CA ALA A 169 -18.70 5.78 18.25
C ALA A 169 -19.82 5.01 18.98
N ALA A 170 -20.37 3.98 18.34
CA ALA A 170 -21.51 3.21 18.84
C ALA A 170 -21.07 1.93 19.60
N GLY A 171 -20.00 1.27 19.13
CA GLY A 171 -19.47 0.05 19.73
C GLY A 171 -18.80 0.27 21.09
N THR A 172 -18.66 -0.77 21.91
CA THR A 172 -17.91 -0.68 23.17
C THR A 172 -16.42 -0.47 22.88
N GLN A 173 -15.74 0.42 23.60
CA GLN A 173 -14.30 0.70 23.37
C GLN A 173 -14.00 1.21 21.95
N SER A 174 -14.95 1.92 21.33
CA SER A 174 -14.85 2.40 19.95
C SER A 174 -14.30 3.83 19.83
N ILE A 175 -13.64 4.13 18.71
CA ILE A 175 -13.04 5.44 18.40
C ILE A 175 -13.51 5.90 17.01
N ALA A 176 -14.15 7.06 16.89
CA ALA A 176 -14.57 7.64 15.62
C ALA A 176 -14.08 9.10 15.55
N ILE A 177 -13.08 9.39 14.71
CA ILE A 177 -12.43 10.72 14.63
C ILE A 177 -12.49 11.25 13.19
N GLY A 178 -13.10 12.41 13.00
CA GLY A 178 -13.24 13.10 11.72
C GLY A 178 -14.69 13.40 11.38
N PHE A 179 -15.09 13.30 10.11
CA PHE A 179 -16.46 13.62 9.68
C PHE A 179 -17.23 12.34 9.34
N GLY A 180 -18.44 12.19 9.87
CA GLY A 180 -19.36 11.13 9.46
C GLY A 180 -18.89 9.68 9.66
N ASN A 181 -17.86 9.43 10.49
CA ASN A 181 -17.41 8.07 10.74
C ASN A 181 -18.41 7.33 11.62
N LYS A 182 -18.77 6.10 11.26
CA LYS A 182 -19.66 5.24 12.04
C LYS A 182 -18.90 4.02 12.50
N VAL A 183 -18.71 3.87 13.81
CA VAL A 183 -17.95 2.75 14.38
C VAL A 183 -18.85 1.98 15.34
N SER A 184 -19.48 0.92 14.83
CA SER A 184 -20.38 0.05 15.60
C SER A 184 -19.71 -1.22 16.13
N GLY A 185 -18.55 -1.60 15.58
CA GLY A 185 -17.75 -2.70 16.09
C GLY A 185 -17.22 -2.43 17.51
N ALA A 186 -17.26 -3.46 18.36
CA ALA A 186 -16.59 -3.42 19.65
C ALA A 186 -15.06 -3.39 19.44
N ASN A 187 -14.34 -2.65 20.28
CA ASN A 187 -12.87 -2.58 20.24
C ASN A 187 -12.31 -2.08 18.89
N SER A 188 -13.07 -1.24 18.18
CA SER A 188 -12.79 -0.81 16.81
C SER A 188 -12.54 0.69 16.70
N GLY A 189 -12.01 1.14 15.57
CA GLY A 189 -11.77 2.56 15.35
C GLY A 189 -11.81 3.03 13.90
N ALA A 190 -12.08 4.32 13.71
CA ALA A 190 -12.01 4.99 12.43
C ALA A 190 -11.44 6.40 12.58
N ILE A 191 -10.53 6.76 11.67
CA ILE A 191 -9.98 8.12 11.54
C ILE A 191 -10.08 8.56 10.09
N GLY A 192 -10.86 9.61 9.80
CA GLY A 192 -11.00 10.20 8.45
C GLY A 192 -12.42 10.66 8.12
N ASP A 193 -12.85 10.51 6.87
CA ASP A 193 -14.13 11.05 6.36
C ASP A 193 -14.68 10.29 5.14
N PRO A 194 -15.92 9.75 5.19
CA PRO A 194 -16.48 8.97 6.29
C PRO A 194 -15.99 7.51 6.21
N ASN A 195 -16.02 6.77 7.32
CA ASN A 195 -15.81 5.32 7.31
C ASN A 195 -16.96 4.62 8.05
N ASP A 196 -17.33 3.41 7.62
CA ASP A 196 -18.26 2.53 8.34
C ASP A 196 -17.51 1.29 8.83
N VAL A 197 -17.31 1.17 10.14
CA VAL A 197 -16.54 0.09 10.78
C VAL A 197 -17.45 -0.67 11.74
N SER A 198 -17.99 -1.78 11.25
CA SER A 198 -18.90 -2.67 11.97
C SER A 198 -18.25 -3.97 12.46
N GLY A 199 -17.11 -4.36 11.87
CA GLY A 199 -16.31 -5.48 12.36
C GLY A 199 -15.72 -5.22 13.75
N GLU A 200 -15.73 -6.24 14.61
CA GLU A 200 -15.12 -6.21 15.94
C GLU A 200 -13.58 -6.25 15.85
N GLY A 201 -12.89 -5.45 16.66
CA GLY A 201 -11.42 -5.41 16.68
C GLY A 201 -10.79 -4.79 15.42
N SER A 202 -11.55 -3.99 14.67
CA SER A 202 -11.17 -3.52 13.34
C SER A 202 -10.90 -2.02 13.30
N TYR A 203 -9.99 -1.58 12.43
CA TYR A 203 -9.56 -0.19 12.36
C TYR A 203 -9.45 0.34 10.93
N ALA A 204 -9.96 1.57 10.71
CA ALA A 204 -9.83 2.30 9.45
C ALA A 204 -9.06 3.61 9.63
N ILE A 205 -8.12 3.88 8.75
CA ILE A 205 -7.50 5.21 8.59
C ILE A 205 -7.58 5.62 7.12
N GLY A 206 -8.33 6.69 6.85
CA GLY A 206 -8.56 7.25 5.53
C GLY A 206 -10.06 7.45 5.26
N ASN A 207 -10.50 7.37 4.00
CA ASN A 207 -11.79 7.91 3.58
C ASN A 207 -12.64 6.91 2.79
N ASN A 208 -13.95 6.91 3.00
CA ASN A 208 -14.91 6.04 2.32
C ASN A 208 -14.60 4.54 2.46
N ASN A 209 -14.11 4.09 3.61
CA ASN A 209 -13.89 2.66 3.84
C ASN A 209 -15.12 2.03 4.52
N THR A 210 -15.43 0.79 4.15
CA THR A 210 -16.46 -0.04 4.78
C THR A 210 -15.79 -1.31 5.30
N ILE A 211 -15.76 -1.53 6.60
CA ILE A 211 -15.15 -2.70 7.24
C ILE A 211 -16.23 -3.44 8.02
N SER A 212 -16.64 -4.61 7.52
CA SER A 212 -17.56 -5.51 8.24
C SER A 212 -16.89 -6.79 8.74
N GLY A 213 -15.70 -7.12 8.25
CA GLY A 213 -14.88 -8.21 8.79
C GLY A 213 -14.22 -7.84 10.13
N GLY A 214 -14.13 -8.81 11.03
CA GLY A 214 -13.47 -8.69 12.33
C GLY A 214 -11.95 -8.76 12.22
N ASN A 215 -11.25 -8.18 13.20
CA ASN A 215 -9.79 -8.10 13.28
C ASN A 215 -9.12 -7.53 12.01
N THR A 216 -9.81 -6.62 11.33
CA THR A 216 -9.40 -6.14 10.01
C THR A 216 -8.90 -4.69 10.07
N PHE A 217 -7.75 -4.44 9.46
CA PHE A 217 -7.06 -3.16 9.49
C PHE A 217 -6.95 -2.57 8.09
N VAL A 218 -7.48 -1.37 7.90
CA VAL A 218 -7.43 -0.65 6.63
C VAL A 218 -6.68 0.66 6.81
N LEU A 219 -5.61 0.84 6.05
CA LEU A 219 -4.93 2.11 5.87
C LEU A 219 -5.04 2.49 4.39
N GLY A 220 -6.06 3.26 4.04
CA GLY A 220 -6.42 3.52 2.65
C GLY A 220 -7.75 4.26 2.50
N SER A 221 -8.22 4.37 1.27
CA SER A 221 -9.50 4.99 0.97
C SER A 221 -10.28 4.16 -0.04
N ASN A 222 -11.62 4.23 -0.01
CA ASN A 222 -12.50 3.49 -0.92
C ASN A 222 -12.27 1.97 -0.88
N VAL A 223 -12.04 1.41 0.32
CA VAL A 223 -11.85 -0.02 0.54
C VAL A 223 -13.12 -0.62 1.15
N THR A 224 -13.59 -1.73 0.59
CA THR A 224 -14.58 -2.61 1.24
C THR A 224 -13.84 -3.83 1.77
N ALA A 225 -13.90 -4.05 3.07
CA ALA A 225 -13.26 -5.17 3.76
C ALA A 225 -14.31 -5.96 4.55
N ASP A 226 -14.90 -6.94 3.88
CA ASP A 226 -15.98 -7.83 4.36
C ASP A 226 -15.48 -9.21 4.80
N VAL A 227 -14.16 -9.35 4.96
CA VAL A 227 -13.46 -10.57 5.39
C VAL A 227 -12.70 -10.34 6.69
N ASP A 228 -12.60 -11.38 7.50
CA ASP A 228 -11.91 -11.35 8.79
C ASP A 228 -10.38 -11.46 8.63
N ASP A 229 -9.65 -10.96 9.61
CA ASP A 229 -8.20 -11.05 9.76
C ASP A 229 -7.41 -10.48 8.56
N ALA A 230 -7.93 -9.42 7.92
CA ALA A 230 -7.30 -8.81 6.76
C ALA A 230 -6.52 -7.53 7.11
N VAL A 231 -5.41 -7.28 6.41
CA VAL A 231 -4.70 -5.99 6.45
C VAL A 231 -4.70 -5.39 5.05
N VAL A 232 -5.32 -4.24 4.86
CA VAL A 232 -5.47 -3.60 3.55
C VAL A 232 -4.74 -2.28 3.53
N LEU A 233 -3.77 -2.15 2.63
CA LEU A 233 -2.91 -0.99 2.47
C LEU A 233 -3.14 -0.35 1.09
N GLY A 234 -3.59 0.91 1.09
CA GLY A 234 -3.75 1.73 -0.11
C GLY A 234 -5.19 1.89 -0.60
N ASN A 235 -5.39 2.89 -1.47
CA ASN A 235 -6.70 3.25 -2.02
C ASN A 235 -7.25 2.19 -2.98
N LYS A 236 -8.51 1.77 -2.81
CA LYS A 236 -9.19 0.76 -3.64
C LYS A 236 -8.50 -0.62 -3.66
N SER A 237 -7.71 -0.95 -2.64
CA SER A 237 -7.16 -2.30 -2.49
C SER A 237 -8.27 -3.29 -2.10
N THR A 238 -8.14 -4.54 -2.53
CA THR A 238 -9.09 -5.61 -2.18
C THR A 238 -8.72 -6.21 -0.82
N ALA A 239 -9.71 -6.48 0.04
CA ALA A 239 -9.47 -7.20 1.29
C ALA A 239 -9.44 -8.72 1.03
N GLU A 240 -8.47 -9.40 1.62
CA GLU A 240 -8.31 -10.85 1.52
C GLU A 240 -8.07 -11.42 2.92
N SER A 241 -8.80 -12.48 3.29
CA SER A 241 -8.75 -13.03 4.65
C SER A 241 -7.37 -13.60 4.97
N GLY A 242 -6.81 -13.22 6.12
CA GLY A 242 -5.48 -13.67 6.56
C GLY A 242 -4.31 -13.12 5.73
N ALA A 243 -4.53 -12.06 4.92
CA ALA A 243 -3.53 -11.52 4.02
C ALA A 243 -3.28 -10.01 4.23
N VAL A 244 -2.08 -9.59 3.82
CA VAL A 244 -1.74 -8.17 3.65
C VAL A 244 -1.92 -7.79 2.18
N SER A 245 -3.03 -7.14 1.87
CA SER A 245 -3.34 -6.69 0.51
C SER A 245 -2.82 -5.28 0.26
N VAL A 246 -1.98 -5.12 -0.77
CA VAL A 246 -1.40 -3.82 -1.17
C VAL A 246 -2.00 -3.26 -2.46
N GLY A 247 -2.99 -3.91 -3.06
CA GLY A 247 -3.59 -3.53 -4.33
C GLY A 247 -4.86 -4.32 -4.62
N SER A 248 -5.30 -4.29 -5.87
CA SER A 248 -6.43 -5.07 -6.39
C SER A 248 -6.05 -5.64 -7.76
N ASP A 249 -6.83 -6.59 -8.27
CA ASP A 249 -6.64 -7.17 -9.60
C ASP A 249 -6.51 -6.08 -10.68
N GLY A 250 -5.41 -6.11 -11.44
CA GLY A 250 -5.11 -5.13 -12.49
C GLY A 250 -4.71 -3.74 -11.98
N SER A 251 -4.58 -3.56 -10.67
CA SER A 251 -4.07 -2.34 -10.01
C SER A 251 -3.12 -2.72 -8.88
N GLU A 252 -2.20 -3.64 -9.17
CA GLU A 252 -1.18 -4.11 -8.25
C GLU A 252 -0.19 -2.99 -7.93
N ARG A 253 0.31 -2.99 -6.70
CA ARG A 253 1.36 -2.05 -6.27
C ARG A 253 2.69 -2.78 -6.14
N GLN A 254 3.76 -2.07 -6.51
CA GLN A 254 5.11 -2.56 -6.26
C GLN A 254 5.50 -2.31 -4.79
N ILE A 255 5.96 -3.35 -4.12
CA ILE A 255 6.63 -3.23 -2.82
C ILE A 255 8.13 -3.03 -3.09
N LYS A 256 8.68 -1.89 -2.66
CA LYS A 256 10.07 -1.48 -2.96
C LYS A 256 10.89 -1.43 -1.68
N HIS A 257 12.21 -1.46 -1.84
CA HIS A 257 13.18 -1.44 -0.75
C HIS A 257 13.07 -2.66 0.20
N VAL A 258 12.68 -3.80 -0.37
CA VAL A 258 12.66 -5.09 0.32
C VAL A 258 14.10 -5.64 0.33
N ALA A 259 14.63 -5.92 1.51
CA ALA A 259 15.92 -6.60 1.65
C ALA A 259 15.79 -8.08 1.25
N ASP A 260 16.91 -8.71 0.89
CA ASP A 260 16.93 -10.12 0.53
C ASP A 260 16.45 -11.01 1.69
N GLY A 261 15.47 -11.87 1.40
CA GLY A 261 14.92 -12.83 2.36
C GLY A 261 15.95 -13.88 2.76
N LYS A 262 15.86 -14.38 3.99
CA LYS A 262 16.76 -15.38 4.56
C LYS A 262 16.03 -16.65 4.97
N ASP A 263 14.83 -16.50 5.52
CA ASP A 263 14.00 -17.61 5.96
C ASP A 263 12.96 -18.00 4.89
N ASP A 264 12.40 -19.21 5.00
CA ASP A 264 11.44 -19.75 4.01
C ASP A 264 10.15 -18.93 3.89
N THR A 265 9.83 -18.12 4.91
CA THR A 265 8.63 -17.26 4.96
C THR A 265 8.93 -15.80 4.62
N ASP A 266 10.16 -15.47 4.23
CA ASP A 266 10.52 -14.11 3.81
C ASP A 266 10.11 -13.84 2.35
N ALA A 267 9.85 -12.57 2.05
CA ALA A 267 9.63 -12.15 0.67
C ALA A 267 10.93 -12.28 -0.15
N ALA A 268 10.89 -13.02 -1.26
CA ALA A 268 12.00 -13.09 -2.20
C ALA A 268 12.12 -11.81 -3.03
N THR A 269 13.32 -11.26 -3.14
CA THR A 269 13.56 -10.09 -3.99
C THR A 269 13.77 -10.50 -5.45
N VAL A 270 13.51 -9.58 -6.39
CA VAL A 270 13.85 -9.76 -7.81
C VAL A 270 15.36 -10.05 -7.99
N GLY A 271 16.21 -9.50 -7.12
CA GLY A 271 17.66 -9.77 -7.13
C GLY A 271 17.99 -11.22 -6.79
N GLN A 272 17.34 -11.82 -5.78
CA GLN A 272 17.49 -13.23 -5.45
C GLN A 272 17.03 -14.13 -6.60
N MET A 273 15.88 -13.82 -7.19
CA MET A 273 15.33 -14.57 -8.34
C MET A 273 16.30 -14.57 -9.52
N ASN A 274 16.82 -13.39 -9.91
CA ASN A 274 17.76 -13.28 -11.04
C ASN A 274 19.03 -14.09 -10.80
N ARG A 275 19.62 -14.03 -9.60
CA ARG A 275 20.81 -14.83 -9.27
C ARG A 275 20.52 -16.34 -9.31
N ALA A 276 19.37 -16.77 -8.81
CA ALA A 276 18.96 -18.18 -8.86
C ALA A 276 18.78 -18.67 -10.30
N ILE A 277 18.18 -17.84 -11.18
CA ILE A 277 18.05 -18.15 -12.60
C ILE A 277 19.42 -18.19 -13.29
N GLU A 278 20.28 -17.21 -13.04
CA GLU A 278 21.63 -17.14 -13.62
C GLU A 278 22.45 -18.39 -13.27
N ASP A 279 22.41 -18.83 -12.01
CA ASP A 279 23.10 -20.04 -11.56
C ASP A 279 22.55 -21.31 -12.24
N ALA A 280 21.22 -21.44 -12.30
CA ALA A 280 20.56 -22.59 -12.93
C ALA A 280 20.83 -22.66 -14.44
N VAL A 281 20.70 -21.54 -15.15
CA VAL A 281 20.96 -21.47 -16.60
C VAL A 281 22.44 -21.68 -16.89
N GLY A 282 23.33 -21.04 -16.12
CA GLY A 282 24.78 -21.18 -16.26
C GLY A 282 25.22 -22.64 -16.12
N THR A 283 24.75 -23.33 -15.08
CA THR A 283 25.06 -24.75 -14.85
C THR A 283 24.57 -25.64 -15.99
N ASN A 284 23.34 -25.42 -16.48
CA ASN A 284 22.79 -26.18 -17.60
C ASN A 284 23.57 -25.97 -18.91
N MET A 285 23.98 -24.73 -19.19
CA MET A 285 24.79 -24.41 -20.36
C MET A 285 26.16 -25.09 -20.33
N VAL A 286 26.82 -25.14 -19.17
CA VAL A 286 28.09 -25.86 -18.99
C VAL A 286 27.92 -27.36 -19.24
N ASN A 287 26.88 -27.98 -18.68
CA ASN A 287 26.59 -29.39 -18.89
C ASN A 287 26.28 -29.72 -20.35
N MET A 288 25.54 -28.84 -21.04
CA MET A 288 25.26 -28.97 -22.46
C MET A 288 26.54 -28.81 -23.30
N SER A 289 27.38 -27.81 -23.02
CA SER A 289 28.67 -27.62 -23.69
C SER A 289 29.57 -28.85 -23.58
N ASN A 290 29.66 -29.44 -22.38
CA ASN A 290 30.39 -30.68 -22.15
C ASN A 290 29.84 -31.86 -22.96
N SER A 291 28.51 -31.96 -23.06
CA SER A 291 27.85 -33.00 -23.84
C SER A 291 28.09 -32.82 -25.35
N ILE A 292 28.05 -31.59 -25.83
CA ILE A 292 28.37 -31.24 -27.23
C ILE A 292 29.83 -31.55 -27.54
N ASN A 293 30.77 -31.19 -26.67
CA ASN A 293 32.19 -31.49 -26.85
C ASN A 293 32.46 -33.00 -26.89
N LYS A 294 31.77 -33.78 -26.04
CA LYS A 294 31.82 -35.25 -26.10
C LYS A 294 31.27 -35.75 -27.43
N LEU A 295 30.15 -35.21 -27.91
CA LEU A 295 29.57 -35.59 -29.19
C LEU A 295 30.53 -35.27 -30.35
N ASP A 296 31.14 -34.08 -30.38
CA ASP A 296 32.14 -33.70 -31.39
C ASP A 296 33.31 -34.70 -31.41
N SER A 297 33.87 -35.04 -30.25
CA SER A 297 34.92 -36.04 -30.13
C SER A 297 34.50 -37.41 -30.65
N ARG A 298 33.27 -37.85 -30.34
CA ARG A 298 32.72 -39.12 -30.83
C ARG A 298 32.52 -39.11 -32.34
N ILE A 299 32.01 -38.02 -32.91
CA ILE A 299 31.88 -37.84 -34.36
C ILE A 299 33.24 -37.93 -35.04
N ASN A 300 34.27 -37.27 -34.48
CA ASN A 300 35.63 -37.34 -35.04
C ASN A 300 36.15 -38.78 -35.06
N LYS A 301 35.97 -39.52 -33.96
CA LYS A 301 36.35 -40.93 -33.85
C LYS A 301 35.60 -41.82 -34.84
N VAL A 302 34.28 -41.69 -34.94
CA VAL A 302 33.45 -42.43 -35.90
C VAL A 302 33.89 -42.13 -37.34
N GLY A 303 34.16 -40.86 -37.66
CA GLY A 303 34.69 -40.47 -38.97
C GLY A 303 36.03 -41.14 -39.30
N ALA A 304 36.95 -41.19 -38.32
CA ALA A 304 38.23 -41.87 -38.49
C ALA A 304 38.08 -43.40 -38.65
N GLY A 305 37.18 -44.01 -37.87
CA GLY A 305 36.86 -45.44 -37.98
C GLY A 305 36.25 -45.81 -39.33
N ALA A 306 35.33 -44.98 -39.84
CA ALA A 306 34.76 -45.14 -41.16
C ALA A 306 35.82 -45.01 -42.27
N ALA A 307 36.73 -44.03 -42.17
CA ALA A 307 37.85 -43.88 -43.10
C ALA A 307 38.80 -45.09 -43.06
N ALA A 308 39.07 -45.64 -41.87
CA ALA A 308 39.92 -46.82 -41.71
C ALA A 308 39.29 -48.06 -42.36
N LEU A 309 37.99 -48.26 -42.17
CA LEU A 309 37.23 -49.34 -42.82
C LEU A 309 37.18 -49.18 -44.34
N ALA A 310 37.07 -47.95 -44.85
CA ALA A 310 37.06 -47.67 -46.29
C ALA A 310 38.41 -47.97 -46.95
N ALA A 311 39.52 -47.91 -46.20
CA ALA A 311 40.84 -48.31 -46.69
C ALA A 311 41.03 -49.83 -46.77
N LEU A 312 40.09 -50.64 -46.27
CA LEU A 312 40.15 -52.10 -46.36
C LEU A 312 39.86 -52.55 -47.79
N HIS A 313 40.90 -53.05 -48.46
CA HIS A 313 40.78 -53.68 -49.77
C HIS A 313 41.37 -55.10 -49.74
N PRO A 314 40.71 -56.07 -50.37
CA PRO A 314 41.27 -57.39 -50.55
C PRO A 314 42.40 -57.34 -51.58
N ILE A 315 43.46 -58.10 -51.34
CA ILE A 315 44.47 -58.36 -52.38
C ILE A 315 43.92 -59.33 -53.43
N ASP A 316 44.35 -59.15 -54.68
CA ASP A 316 43.98 -60.01 -55.81
C ASP A 316 44.90 -61.25 -55.85
N THR A 317 44.45 -62.30 -55.18
CA THR A 317 45.15 -63.58 -55.00
C THR A 317 44.20 -64.74 -55.26
N ASP A 318 44.75 -65.88 -55.66
CA ASP A 318 43.97 -67.12 -55.83
C ASP A 318 43.50 -67.72 -54.47
N ASP A 319 44.03 -67.22 -53.35
CA ASP A 319 43.61 -67.64 -52.01
C ASP A 319 42.15 -67.28 -51.71
N LYS A 320 41.41 -68.26 -51.17
CA LYS A 320 40.00 -68.12 -50.77
C LYS A 320 39.81 -67.19 -49.57
N PHE A 321 40.85 -66.95 -48.78
CA PHE A 321 40.78 -66.14 -47.58
C PHE A 321 41.92 -65.12 -47.58
N THR A 322 41.60 -63.85 -47.40
CA THR A 322 42.59 -62.77 -47.28
C THR A 322 42.25 -61.84 -46.12
N MET A 323 43.27 -61.16 -45.60
CA MET A 323 43.14 -60.17 -44.54
C MET A 323 43.71 -58.83 -45.00
N GLY A 324 43.09 -57.74 -44.56
CA GLY A 324 43.52 -56.38 -44.83
C GLY A 324 43.65 -55.56 -43.55
N LEU A 325 44.56 -54.60 -43.57
CA LEU A 325 44.70 -53.59 -42.52
C LEU A 325 44.40 -52.22 -43.12
N GLY A 326 43.60 -51.43 -42.41
CA GLY A 326 43.21 -50.08 -42.80
C GLY A 326 43.61 -49.08 -41.74
N TYR A 327 43.91 -47.85 -42.15
CA TYR A 327 44.15 -46.73 -41.25
C TYR A 327 43.33 -45.55 -41.72
N GLY A 328 42.69 -44.86 -40.78
CA GLY A 328 41.81 -43.74 -41.04
C GLY A 328 42.08 -42.59 -40.10
N ASN A 329 42.06 -41.39 -40.65
CA ASN A 329 42.19 -40.16 -39.90
C ASN A 329 41.02 -39.23 -40.25
N TYR A 330 40.38 -38.65 -39.24
CA TYR A 330 39.39 -37.59 -39.43
C TYR A 330 39.57 -36.54 -38.34
N ARG A 331 39.88 -35.30 -38.77
CA ARG A 331 40.27 -34.20 -37.89
C ARG A 331 41.40 -34.63 -36.94
N SER A 332 41.15 -34.63 -35.62
CA SER A 332 42.10 -34.98 -34.56
C SER A 332 42.02 -36.44 -34.11
N ALA A 333 41.20 -37.27 -34.75
CA ALA A 333 41.02 -38.68 -34.38
C ALA A 333 41.64 -39.62 -35.43
N HIS A 334 42.21 -40.71 -34.92
CA HIS A 334 42.87 -41.76 -35.68
C HIS A 334 42.23 -43.10 -35.34
N SER A 335 42.08 -44.00 -36.32
CA SER A 335 41.59 -45.36 -36.11
C SER A 335 42.31 -46.34 -37.01
N ALA A 336 42.44 -47.58 -36.54
CA ALA A 336 42.90 -48.71 -37.34
C ALA A 336 41.72 -49.66 -37.59
N ALA A 337 41.72 -50.32 -38.74
CA ALA A 337 40.72 -51.32 -39.08
C ALA A 337 41.37 -52.63 -39.51
N ILE A 338 40.69 -53.72 -39.24
CA ILE A 338 41.07 -55.07 -39.68
C ILE A 338 39.90 -55.63 -40.49
N GLY A 339 40.20 -56.10 -41.70
CA GLY A 339 39.23 -56.71 -42.61
C GLY A 339 39.60 -58.15 -42.91
N MET A 340 38.58 -59.00 -43.05
CA MET A 340 38.69 -60.36 -43.53
C MET A 340 37.80 -60.50 -44.77
N PHE A 341 38.32 -61.15 -45.79
CA PHE A 341 37.64 -61.34 -47.06
C PHE A 341 37.66 -62.83 -47.42
N TYR A 342 36.50 -63.37 -47.80
CA TYR A 342 36.33 -64.77 -48.18
C TYR A 342 35.73 -64.88 -49.57
N ARG A 343 36.41 -65.59 -50.47
CA ARG A 343 35.99 -65.87 -51.85
C ARG A 343 35.58 -67.33 -51.97
N PRO A 344 34.31 -67.70 -51.74
CA PRO A 344 33.86 -69.09 -51.94
C PRO A 344 34.00 -69.52 -53.41
N THR A 345 33.89 -68.59 -54.36
CA THR A 345 34.08 -68.80 -55.81
C THR A 345 34.82 -67.59 -56.42
N GLU A 346 35.32 -67.72 -57.65
CA GLU A 346 35.97 -66.61 -58.38
C GLU A 346 35.04 -65.39 -58.63
N LYS A 347 33.71 -65.56 -58.46
CA LYS A 347 32.71 -64.52 -58.78
C LYS A 347 32.03 -63.92 -57.56
N ILE A 348 32.26 -64.44 -56.36
CA ILE A 348 31.59 -63.99 -55.14
C ILE A 348 32.66 -63.72 -54.08
N MET A 349 32.59 -62.56 -53.47
CA MET A 349 33.41 -62.20 -52.31
C MET A 349 32.52 -61.76 -51.15
N LEU A 350 32.74 -62.33 -49.99
CA LEU A 350 32.20 -61.89 -48.71
C LEU A 350 33.28 -61.06 -47.99
N SER A 351 32.88 -59.96 -47.36
CA SER A 351 33.78 -59.13 -46.55
C SER A 351 33.19 -58.88 -45.17
N VAL A 352 34.06 -58.84 -44.16
CA VAL A 352 33.74 -58.37 -42.81
C VAL A 352 34.92 -57.54 -42.30
N GLY A 353 34.64 -56.41 -41.65
CA GLY A 353 35.67 -55.53 -41.14
C GLY A 353 35.29 -54.88 -39.81
N GLY A 354 36.29 -54.57 -38.99
CA GLY A 354 36.11 -53.87 -37.73
C GLY A 354 37.11 -52.74 -37.56
N ALA A 355 36.65 -51.57 -37.10
CA ALA A 355 37.50 -50.43 -36.72
C ALA A 355 37.69 -50.40 -35.20
N ILE A 356 38.92 -50.18 -34.75
CA ILE A 356 39.34 -50.16 -33.35
C ILE A 356 40.41 -49.08 -33.10
N GLY A 357 40.81 -48.91 -31.84
CA GLY A 357 41.95 -48.08 -31.44
C GLY A 357 41.65 -46.61 -31.14
N ASN A 358 40.41 -46.16 -31.38
CA ASN A 358 39.96 -44.77 -31.18
C ASN A 358 38.94 -44.61 -30.01
N GLY A 359 38.54 -45.72 -29.40
CA GLY A 359 37.53 -45.77 -28.32
C GLY A 359 36.07 -45.83 -28.78
N GLU A 360 35.80 -45.80 -30.10
CA GLU A 360 34.47 -45.99 -30.69
C GLU A 360 34.58 -47.08 -31.78
N ASN A 361 34.26 -48.31 -31.41
CA ASN A 361 34.44 -49.46 -32.30
C ASN A 361 33.34 -49.51 -33.36
N MET A 362 33.70 -49.89 -34.59
CA MET A 362 32.75 -50.03 -35.71
C MET A 362 32.88 -51.41 -36.35
N ILE A 363 31.81 -51.90 -36.97
CA ILE A 363 31.79 -53.18 -37.71
C ILE A 363 31.06 -52.97 -39.04
N ASN A 364 31.57 -53.55 -40.12
CA ASN A 364 30.88 -53.64 -41.40
C ASN A 364 30.91 -55.08 -41.95
N ALA A 365 29.97 -55.38 -42.85
CA ALA A 365 29.93 -56.62 -43.61
C ALA A 365 29.36 -56.35 -45.00
N GLY A 366 29.83 -57.07 -46.01
CA GLY A 366 29.43 -56.87 -47.40
C GLY A 366 29.55 -58.11 -48.27
N ILE A 367 28.90 -58.05 -49.42
CA ILE A 367 28.98 -59.06 -50.48
C ILE A 367 29.19 -58.37 -51.82
N SER A 368 30.14 -58.86 -52.61
CA SER A 368 30.49 -58.35 -53.93
C SER A 368 30.39 -59.46 -54.96
N PHE A 369 29.88 -59.12 -56.15
CA PHE A 369 29.72 -60.04 -57.27
C PHE A 369 30.50 -59.56 -58.49
N ALA A 370 31.28 -60.45 -59.10
CA ALA A 370 31.91 -60.18 -60.39
C ALA A 370 30.89 -60.37 -61.53
N MET A 371 30.54 -59.27 -62.21
CA MET A 371 29.60 -59.26 -63.33
C MET A 371 30.34 -59.27 -64.67
N ASP A 372 31.18 -60.26 -64.95
CA ASP A 372 31.83 -60.29 -66.25
C ASP A 372 30.84 -60.74 -67.35
N LYS A 373 30.71 -59.92 -68.39
CA LYS A 373 30.11 -60.23 -69.70
C LYS A 373 31.03 -59.71 -70.81
N GLY A 374 32.13 -60.40 -71.12
CA GLY A 374 32.89 -60.02 -72.32
C GLY A 374 34.12 -60.85 -72.61
N LYS A 375 34.27 -61.27 -73.87
CA LYS A 375 35.48 -61.91 -74.42
C LYS A 375 36.65 -60.92 -74.44
N GLY A 376 37.31 -60.72 -73.31
CA GLY A 376 38.62 -60.06 -73.21
C GLY A 376 39.65 -61.09 -72.73
N PHE A 377 40.90 -60.96 -73.16
CA PHE A 377 42.02 -61.90 -72.90
C PHE A 377 42.47 -61.96 -71.42
N GLY A 378 41.55 -62.12 -70.48
CA GLY A 378 41.81 -62.37 -69.07
C GLY A 378 41.56 -63.84 -68.76
N THR A 379 42.43 -64.74 -69.19
CA THR A 379 42.48 -66.06 -68.54
C THR A 379 42.90 -65.82 -67.10
N SER A 380 42.15 -66.34 -66.11
CA SER A 380 42.51 -66.21 -64.69
C SER A 380 43.98 -66.61 -64.47
N LYS A 381 44.68 -66.04 -63.47
CA LYS A 381 46.08 -66.41 -63.19
C LYS A 381 46.25 -67.91 -63.06
N ALA A 382 45.29 -68.60 -62.44
CA ALA A 382 45.26 -70.06 -62.36
C ALA A 382 45.10 -70.76 -63.74
N ALA A 383 44.35 -70.17 -64.68
CA ALA A 383 44.25 -70.68 -66.06
C ALA A 383 45.52 -70.38 -66.87
N MET A 384 46.15 -69.23 -66.66
CA MET A 384 47.44 -68.89 -67.27
C MET A 384 48.57 -69.77 -66.72
N ALA A 385 48.60 -70.03 -65.41
CA ALA A 385 49.55 -70.92 -64.77
C ALA A 385 49.39 -72.38 -65.25
N ARG A 386 48.15 -72.87 -65.39
CA ARG A 386 47.90 -74.19 -66.02
C ARG A 386 48.36 -74.24 -67.47
N LYS A 387 48.19 -73.15 -68.23
CA LYS A 387 48.65 -73.05 -69.62
C LYS A 387 50.18 -73.01 -69.71
N ILE A 388 50.84 -72.29 -68.81
CA ILE A 388 52.31 -72.24 -68.71
C ILE A 388 52.85 -73.61 -68.30
N ALA A 389 52.27 -74.27 -67.30
CA ALA A 389 52.68 -75.61 -66.89
C ALA A 389 52.53 -76.64 -68.03
N ALA A 390 51.43 -76.56 -68.79
CA ALA A 390 51.24 -77.39 -69.98
C ALA A 390 52.27 -77.06 -71.09
N GLN A 391 52.62 -75.79 -71.26
CA GLN A 391 53.68 -75.37 -72.19
C GLN A 391 55.07 -75.84 -71.72
N ASP A 392 55.36 -75.85 -70.42
CA ASP A 392 56.60 -76.36 -69.87
C ASP A 392 56.75 -77.87 -70.08
N GLU A 393 55.66 -78.64 -69.94
CA GLU A 393 55.61 -80.06 -70.34
C GLU A 393 55.82 -80.25 -71.85
N GLU A 394 55.19 -79.43 -72.69
CA GLU A 394 55.34 -79.47 -74.15
C GLU A 394 56.78 -79.12 -74.58
N ILE A 395 57.39 -78.12 -73.94
CA ILE A 395 58.80 -77.75 -74.15
C ILE A 395 59.74 -78.86 -73.69
N ALA A 396 59.45 -79.53 -72.57
CA ALA A 396 60.26 -80.66 -72.09
C ALA A 396 60.20 -81.84 -73.08
N ALA A 397 59.01 -82.18 -73.59
CA ALA A 397 58.82 -83.22 -74.60
C ALA A 397 59.53 -82.89 -75.93
N LEU A 398 59.46 -81.63 -76.37
CA LEU A 398 60.19 -81.14 -77.55
C LEU A 398 61.71 -81.24 -77.37
N LYS A 399 62.25 -80.93 -76.19
CA LYS A 399 63.69 -81.08 -75.90
C LYS A 399 64.15 -82.53 -75.97
N GLU A 400 63.36 -83.48 -75.46
CA GLU A 400 63.66 -84.92 -75.59
C GLU A 400 63.61 -85.41 -77.04
N ALA A 401 62.61 -84.95 -77.81
CA ALA A 401 62.50 -85.28 -79.24
C ALA A 401 63.72 -84.77 -80.03
N HIS A 402 64.11 -83.52 -79.84
CA HIS A 402 65.32 -82.95 -80.45
C HIS A 402 66.62 -83.64 -80.00
N ALA A 403 66.68 -84.14 -78.75
CA ALA A 403 67.83 -84.91 -78.28
C ALA A 403 67.94 -86.27 -78.97
N LYS A 404 66.81 -86.96 -79.21
CA LYS A 404 66.77 -88.19 -80.02
C LYS A 404 67.15 -87.94 -81.47
N GLU A 405 66.58 -86.92 -82.11
CA GLU A 405 66.90 -86.55 -83.50
C GLU A 405 68.40 -86.18 -83.65
N ASN A 406 68.97 -85.44 -82.70
CA ASN A 406 70.40 -85.14 -82.70
C ASN A 406 71.28 -86.40 -82.52
N ALA A 407 70.85 -87.38 -81.73
CA ALA A 407 71.57 -88.64 -81.58
C ALA A 407 71.53 -89.47 -82.88
N GLU A 408 70.38 -89.49 -83.57
CA GLU A 408 70.20 -90.13 -84.88
C GLU A 408 71.05 -89.43 -85.96
N ASN A 409 70.98 -88.10 -86.06
CA ASN A 409 71.81 -87.32 -86.99
C ASN A 409 73.31 -87.53 -86.75
N LYS A 410 73.74 -87.65 -85.48
CA LYS A 410 75.14 -87.95 -85.14
C LYS A 410 75.55 -89.35 -85.60
N ALA A 411 74.66 -90.34 -85.47
CA ALA A 411 74.88 -91.69 -85.97
C ALA A 411 74.93 -91.72 -87.52
N GLU A 412 74.06 -90.98 -88.21
CA GLU A 412 74.12 -90.84 -89.67
C GLU A 412 75.40 -90.14 -90.15
N ILE A 413 75.83 -89.07 -89.48
CA ILE A 413 77.11 -88.40 -89.80
C ILE A 413 78.29 -89.37 -89.59
N GLN A 414 78.23 -90.22 -88.55
CA GLN A 414 79.26 -91.22 -88.30
C GLN A 414 79.27 -92.28 -89.42
N ALA A 415 78.10 -92.78 -89.83
CA ALA A 415 77.97 -93.72 -90.95
C ALA A 415 78.43 -93.10 -92.28
N LEU A 416 78.12 -91.83 -92.53
CA LEU A 416 78.60 -91.08 -93.70
C LEU A 416 80.11 -90.88 -93.67
N LYS A 417 80.71 -90.58 -92.50
CA LYS A 417 82.17 -90.50 -92.34
C LYS A 417 82.84 -91.85 -92.60
N GLU A 418 82.27 -92.94 -92.11
CA GLU A 418 82.76 -94.30 -92.38
C GLU A 418 82.63 -94.67 -93.86
N ALA A 419 81.54 -94.28 -94.51
CA ALA A 419 81.35 -94.45 -95.96
C ALA A 419 82.35 -93.60 -96.76
N LEU A 420 82.63 -92.36 -96.33
CA LEU A 420 83.63 -91.48 -96.94
C LEU A 420 85.03 -92.07 -96.80
N ALA A 421 85.40 -92.59 -95.62
CA ALA A 421 86.67 -93.26 -95.38
C ALA A 421 86.84 -94.52 -96.25
N ARG A 422 85.76 -95.27 -96.51
CA ARG A 422 85.76 -96.41 -97.46
C ARG A 422 85.91 -95.97 -98.92
N LEU A 423 85.39 -94.79 -99.27
CA LEU A 423 85.56 -94.19 -100.60
C LEU A 423 86.97 -93.64 -100.80
N GLU A 424 87.53 -92.94 -99.81
CA GLU A 424 88.92 -92.45 -99.83
C GLU A 424 89.93 -93.62 -99.92
N ALA A 425 89.69 -94.73 -99.21
CA ALA A 425 90.47 -95.95 -99.34
C ALA A 425 90.41 -96.61 -100.73
N LYS A 426 89.38 -96.28 -101.55
CA LYS A 426 89.24 -96.73 -102.94
C LYS A 426 89.87 -95.78 -103.97
N ILE A 427 90.22 -94.55 -103.58
CA ILE A 427 90.74 -93.51 -104.49
C ILE A 427 92.25 -93.25 -104.24
N GLY A 428 92.85 -93.89 -103.23
CA GLY A 428 94.28 -93.83 -102.90
C GLY A 428 95.10 -95.04 -103.33
N LYS A 429 95.06 -95.41 -104.61
CA LYS A 429 96.15 -96.00 -105.40
C LYS A 429 95.82 -95.98 -106.88
#